data_AF-A0A9W7IMK7-F1
#
_entry.id   AF-A0A9W7IMK7-F1
#
_cell.length_a   1.000
_cell.length_b   1.000
_cell.length_c   1.000
_cell.angle_alpha   90.00
_cell.angle_beta   90.00
_cell.angle_gamma   90.00
#
_symmetry.space_group_name_H-M   'P 1'
#
loop_
_entity.id
_entity.type
_entity.pdbx_description
1 polymer ?
#
loop_
_entity_poly.entity_id
_entity_poly.type
_entity_poly.pdbx_seq_one_letter_code
_entity_poly.pdbx_strand_id
1 'polypeptide(L)'
;MATAESVVSENGCSVSTHLHWQKAADALRCSHFDEVSQMVSQFAEAKAVGIQGTTLTVAQVTAVSRRDEVMVSLDEAAARDRVAKSANWVSDRISRGIDIYGVTTGFGATSHRRTTETSDLQTELIRFLNAGVIGKEYLPKSYSKAAMLVRANTLMQGYSGIRWEILEAMAKLMNRNLIPKLPLRGTITASGDLVPLSYIAGLLTGRQNSKVVTINGEDIDGIEALKRAGIGGPFELQAKEGLALVNGTC
;
A
#
# COMPACT_ATOMS: atom_id res chain seq x y z
N MET A 1 7.62 17.35 31.79
CA MET A 1 9.09 17.44 31.96
C MET A 1 9.59 16.02 32.19
N ALA A 2 10.01 15.33 31.14
CA ALA A 2 10.57 13.99 31.22
C ALA A 2 12.04 14.11 30.80
N THR A 3 12.93 13.74 31.70
CA THR A 3 14.39 13.79 31.54
C THR A 3 14.84 12.77 30.51
N ALA A 4 15.49 13.24 29.45
CA ALA A 4 16.16 12.39 28.46
C ALA A 4 17.49 11.90 29.05
N GLU A 5 17.66 10.59 29.18
CA GLU A 5 18.94 9.98 29.55
C GLU A 5 19.88 10.02 28.33
N SER A 6 20.97 10.78 28.46
CA SER A 6 22.07 10.80 27.49
C SER A 6 23.03 9.65 27.79
N VAL A 7 23.18 8.71 26.86
CA VAL A 7 24.27 7.73 26.92
C VAL A 7 25.52 8.40 26.34
N VAL A 8 26.52 8.63 27.19
CA VAL A 8 27.81 9.20 26.81
C VAL A 8 28.68 8.11 26.19
N SER A 9 29.11 8.28 24.94
CA SER A 9 30.14 7.43 24.33
C SER A 9 31.54 7.96 24.69
N GLU A 10 32.52 7.07 24.81
CA GLU A 10 33.90 7.35 25.28
C GLU A 10 34.68 8.38 24.43
N ASN A 11 34.12 8.89 23.31
CA ASN A 11 34.75 9.90 22.46
C ASN A 11 34.06 11.29 22.50
N GLY A 12 33.24 11.57 23.52
CA GLY A 12 32.77 12.95 23.80
C GLY A 12 31.84 13.57 22.75
N CYS A 13 31.35 12.79 21.79
CA CYS A 13 30.36 13.25 20.81
C CYS A 13 28.99 12.68 21.16
N SER A 14 28.13 13.48 21.80
CA SER A 14 26.75 13.07 22.10
C SER A 14 25.92 13.10 20.82
N VAL A 15 25.70 11.95 20.20
CA VAL A 15 24.73 11.86 19.10
C VAL A 15 23.33 11.93 19.71
N SER A 16 22.61 13.02 19.41
CA SER A 16 21.23 13.21 19.84
C SER A 16 20.35 12.05 19.35
N THR A 17 19.67 11.39 20.28
CA THR A 17 18.73 10.28 19.99
C THR A 17 17.45 10.76 19.29
N HIS A 18 17.23 12.08 19.17
CA HIS A 18 15.99 12.68 18.67
C HIS A 18 15.75 12.54 17.16
N LEU A 19 16.79 12.25 16.36
CA LEU A 19 16.73 12.31 14.88
C LEU A 19 16.83 10.94 14.19
N HIS A 20 16.62 9.83 14.93
CA HIS A 20 16.71 8.45 14.43
C HIS A 20 18.05 8.03 13.80
N TRP A 21 19.08 8.89 13.79
CA TRP A 21 20.43 8.57 13.28
C TRP A 21 21.05 7.35 13.95
N GLN A 22 20.88 7.22 15.27
CA GLN A 22 21.39 6.06 16.00
C GLN A 22 20.78 4.75 15.47
N LYS A 23 19.46 4.72 15.26
CA LYS A 23 18.77 3.55 14.71
C LYS A 23 19.26 3.21 13.29
N ALA A 24 19.49 4.23 12.47
CA ALA A 24 20.02 4.04 11.11
C ALA A 24 21.47 3.52 11.12
N ALA A 25 22.32 4.06 11.99
CA ALA A 25 23.69 3.59 12.18
C ALA A 25 23.73 2.17 12.75
N ASP A 26 22.82 1.84 13.67
CA ASP A 26 22.72 0.50 14.27
C ASP A 26 22.36 -0.57 13.24
N ALA A 27 21.55 -0.23 12.23
CA ALA A 27 21.22 -1.11 11.12
C ALA A 27 22.43 -1.45 10.23
N LEU A 28 23.51 -0.66 10.29
CA LEU A 28 24.74 -0.86 9.51
C LEU A 28 25.87 -1.52 10.31
N ARG A 29 25.58 -2.03 11.51
CA ARG A 29 26.62 -2.60 12.42
C ARG A 29 27.11 -3.99 12.02
N CYS A 30 26.31 -4.79 11.29
CA CYS A 30 26.72 -6.13 10.88
C CYS A 30 27.61 -6.08 9.63
N SER A 31 28.35 -7.16 9.36
CA SER A 31 29.10 -7.25 8.12
C SER A 31 28.14 -7.37 6.94
N HIS A 32 28.53 -6.82 5.78
CA HIS A 32 27.72 -6.93 4.57
C HIS A 32 27.47 -8.40 4.18
N PHE A 33 28.43 -9.28 4.44
CA PHE A 33 28.28 -10.72 4.19
C PHE A 33 27.17 -11.34 5.04
N ASP A 34 27.11 -10.99 6.33
CA ASP A 34 26.07 -11.51 7.24
C ASP A 34 24.69 -10.97 6.85
N GLU A 35 24.60 -9.69 6.47
CA GLU A 35 23.34 -9.07 6.01
C GLU A 35 22.80 -9.77 4.75
N VAL A 36 23.67 -10.00 3.75
CA VAL A 36 23.29 -10.72 2.53
C VAL A 36 22.93 -12.17 2.82
N SER A 37 23.68 -12.84 3.69
CA SER A 37 23.39 -14.23 4.10
C SER A 37 22.00 -14.32 4.75
N GLN A 38 21.68 -13.41 5.68
CA GLN A 38 20.37 -13.34 6.32
C GLN A 38 19.26 -13.02 5.30
N MET A 39 19.50 -12.09 4.37
CA MET A 39 18.56 -11.73 3.31
C MET A 39 18.23 -12.94 2.41
N VAL A 40 19.24 -13.71 2.02
CA VAL A 40 19.09 -14.91 1.17
C VAL A 40 18.32 -16.00 1.91
N SER A 41 18.66 -16.29 3.17
CA SER A 41 17.92 -17.24 4.01
C SER A 41 16.46 -16.82 4.17
N GLN A 42 16.20 -15.54 4.49
CA GLN A 42 14.83 -15.03 4.63
C GLN A 42 14.04 -15.17 3.33
N PHE A 43 14.67 -14.94 2.16
CA PHE A 43 14.04 -15.15 0.86
C PHE A 43 13.74 -16.64 0.59
N ALA A 44 14.71 -17.52 0.82
CA ALA A 44 14.61 -18.94 0.48
C ALA A 44 13.62 -19.70 1.39
N GLU A 45 13.62 -19.38 2.68
CA GLU A 45 12.86 -20.10 3.69
C GLU A 45 11.43 -19.56 3.87
N ALA A 46 11.13 -18.37 3.32
CA ALA A 46 9.79 -17.79 3.41
C ALA A 46 8.71 -18.75 2.89
N LYS A 47 7.72 -19.02 3.75
CA LYS A 47 6.45 -19.69 3.42
C LYS A 47 5.26 -18.75 3.56
N ALA A 48 5.36 -17.83 4.52
CA ALA A 48 4.42 -16.75 4.72
C ALA A 48 5.16 -15.47 5.13
N VAL A 49 4.59 -14.32 4.79
CA VAL A 49 5.05 -12.99 5.18
C VAL A 49 3.90 -12.29 5.91
N GLY A 50 4.07 -12.13 7.22
CA GLY A 50 3.19 -11.30 8.04
C GLY A 50 3.57 -9.83 7.91
N ILE A 51 2.64 -9.00 7.45
CA ILE A 51 2.82 -7.55 7.38
C ILE A 51 2.08 -6.85 8.52
N GLN A 52 2.68 -5.77 9.02
CA GLN A 52 2.13 -4.92 10.08
C GLN A 52 2.41 -3.42 9.87
N GLY A 53 3.16 -3.05 8.82
CA GLY A 53 3.46 -1.66 8.48
C GLY A 53 4.82 -1.12 8.91
N THR A 54 5.65 -1.91 9.61
CA THR A 54 6.93 -1.43 10.18
C THR A 54 8.13 -2.35 10.00
N THR A 55 7.93 -3.61 9.62
CA THR A 55 9.00 -4.65 9.64
C THR A 55 9.20 -5.38 8.31
N LEU A 56 8.59 -4.90 7.22
CA LEU A 56 8.72 -5.51 5.90
C LEU A 56 10.15 -5.34 5.36
N THR A 57 10.75 -6.41 4.87
CA THR A 57 12.11 -6.41 4.32
C THR A 57 12.14 -6.60 2.80
N VAL A 58 13.26 -6.26 2.16
CA VAL A 58 13.48 -6.50 0.72
C VAL A 58 13.43 -7.98 0.35
N ALA A 59 13.88 -8.89 1.21
CA ALA A 59 13.81 -10.33 0.98
C ALA A 59 12.35 -10.81 0.96
N GLN A 60 11.52 -10.32 1.87
CA GLN A 60 10.10 -10.65 1.95
C GLN A 60 9.33 -10.12 0.73
N VAL A 61 9.61 -8.87 0.31
CA VAL A 61 9.05 -8.32 -0.94
C VAL A 61 9.42 -9.18 -2.14
N THR A 62 10.69 -9.59 -2.23
CA THR A 62 11.19 -10.45 -3.30
C THR A 62 10.55 -11.85 -3.25
N ALA A 63 10.38 -12.42 -2.06
CA ALA A 63 9.75 -13.73 -1.86
C ALA A 63 8.30 -13.71 -2.35
N VAL A 64 7.48 -12.77 -1.86
CA VAL A 64 6.06 -12.66 -2.26
C VAL A 64 5.90 -12.39 -3.76
N SER A 65 6.78 -11.56 -4.34
CA SER A 65 6.67 -11.16 -5.76
C SER A 65 7.16 -12.20 -6.76
N ARG A 66 8.12 -13.06 -6.38
CA ARG A 66 8.75 -14.04 -7.29
C ARG A 66 8.35 -15.49 -7.03
N ARG A 67 7.79 -15.80 -5.85
CA ARG A 67 7.39 -17.16 -5.46
C ARG A 67 5.89 -17.19 -5.20
N ASP A 68 5.16 -17.81 -6.12
CA ASP A 68 3.70 -17.81 -6.12
C ASP A 68 3.10 -18.54 -4.90
N GLU A 69 3.87 -19.41 -4.24
CA GLU A 69 3.48 -20.17 -3.04
C GLU A 69 3.65 -19.42 -1.71
N VAL A 70 4.33 -18.27 -1.72
CA VAL A 70 4.54 -17.49 -0.49
C VAL A 70 3.28 -16.69 -0.17
N MET A 71 2.70 -16.96 1.00
CA MET A 71 1.45 -16.35 1.44
C MET A 71 1.68 -15.02 2.15
N VAL A 72 0.75 -14.09 2.02
CA VAL A 72 0.69 -12.84 2.78
C VAL A 72 -0.35 -12.97 3.88
N SER A 73 0.02 -12.66 5.11
CA SER A 73 -0.89 -12.52 6.24
C SER A 73 -0.84 -11.09 6.79
N LEU A 74 -1.97 -10.61 7.27
CA LEU A 74 -2.05 -9.32 7.96
C LEU A 74 -1.99 -9.58 9.47
N ASP A 75 -1.09 -8.90 10.17
CA ASP A 75 -1.07 -8.96 11.63
C ASP A 75 -2.21 -8.10 12.20
N GLU A 76 -3.33 -8.76 12.41
CA GLU A 76 -4.56 -8.13 12.89
C GLU A 76 -4.38 -7.55 14.30
N ALA A 77 -3.74 -8.31 15.19
CA ALA A 77 -3.50 -7.93 16.57
C ALA A 77 -2.61 -6.68 16.65
N ALA A 78 -1.61 -6.59 15.77
CA ALA A 78 -0.76 -5.41 15.71
C ALA A 78 -1.48 -4.21 15.09
N ALA A 79 -2.25 -4.37 14.01
CA ALA A 79 -2.59 -3.25 13.12
C ALA A 79 -4.08 -2.87 13.04
N ARG A 80 -5.02 -3.80 13.24
CA ARG A 80 -6.43 -3.58 12.90
C ARG A 80 -7.05 -2.39 13.64
N ASP A 81 -6.79 -2.28 14.95
CA ASP A 81 -7.34 -1.22 15.79
C ASP A 81 -6.89 0.19 15.33
N ARG A 82 -5.59 0.41 15.07
CA ARG A 82 -5.09 1.72 14.61
C ARG A 82 -5.56 2.08 13.20
N VAL A 83 -5.71 1.09 12.32
CA VAL A 83 -6.28 1.28 10.98
C VAL A 83 -7.74 1.73 11.10
N ALA A 84 -8.55 1.00 11.88
CA ALA A 84 -9.95 1.33 12.13
C ALA A 84 -10.13 2.71 12.79
N LYS A 85 -9.31 3.05 13.78
CA LYS A 85 -9.30 4.38 14.41
C LYS A 85 -9.11 5.50 13.40
N SER A 86 -8.19 5.33 12.45
CA SER A 86 -7.94 6.34 11.41
C SER A 86 -9.10 6.49 10.42
N ALA A 87 -9.74 5.39 10.03
CA ALA A 87 -10.89 5.40 9.13
C ALA A 87 -12.11 6.06 9.80
N ASN A 88 -12.39 5.68 11.06
CA ASN A 88 -13.48 6.26 11.84
C ASN A 88 -13.26 7.75 12.10
N TRP A 89 -12.01 8.17 12.32
CA TRP A 89 -11.68 9.59 12.49
C TRP A 89 -12.01 10.38 11.23
N VAL A 90 -11.66 9.89 10.03
CA VAL A 90 -12.02 10.57 8.77
C VAL A 90 -13.53 10.73 8.65
N SER A 91 -14.29 9.66 8.90
CA SER A 91 -15.76 9.67 8.84
C SER A 91 -16.36 10.70 9.82
N ASP A 92 -15.90 10.71 11.08
CA ASP A 92 -16.33 11.67 12.09
C ASP A 92 -16.05 13.12 11.68
N ARG A 93 -14.85 13.42 11.14
CA ARG A 93 -14.49 14.78 10.73
C ARG A 93 -15.35 15.29 9.59
N ILE A 94 -15.65 14.45 8.62
CA ILE A 94 -16.53 14.81 7.50
C ILE A 94 -17.95 15.07 8.00
N SER A 95 -18.47 14.23 8.91
CA SER A 95 -19.81 14.43 9.49
C SER A 95 -19.96 15.77 10.23
N ARG A 96 -18.84 16.33 10.71
CA ARG A 96 -18.78 17.65 11.37
C ARG A 96 -18.51 18.81 10.40
N GLY A 97 -18.48 18.56 9.10
CA GLY A 97 -18.23 19.58 8.07
C GLY A 97 -16.80 20.10 8.01
N ILE A 98 -15.82 19.31 8.49
CA ILE A 98 -14.41 19.72 8.48
C ILE A 98 -13.82 19.54 7.09
N ASP A 99 -13.15 20.60 6.61
CA ASP A 99 -12.48 20.59 5.32
C ASP A 99 -11.19 19.75 5.34
N ILE A 100 -11.09 18.81 4.40
CA ILE A 100 -9.94 17.90 4.28
C ILE A 100 -9.55 17.77 2.79
N TYR A 101 -8.27 18.00 2.49
CA TYR A 101 -7.73 17.90 1.13
C TYR A 101 -7.97 16.53 0.50
N GLY A 102 -8.49 16.52 -0.74
CA GLY A 102 -8.76 15.30 -1.50
C GLY A 102 -9.89 14.42 -0.93
N VAL A 103 -10.63 14.98 0.03
CA VAL A 103 -11.77 14.35 0.70
C VAL A 103 -13.00 15.22 0.51
N THR A 104 -12.98 16.48 0.96
CA THR A 104 -14.02 17.49 0.69
C THR A 104 -13.57 18.53 -0.34
N THR A 105 -12.31 18.46 -0.80
CA THR A 105 -11.74 19.36 -1.80
C THR A 105 -11.34 18.63 -3.08
N GLY A 106 -11.17 19.37 -4.18
CA GLY A 106 -10.52 18.86 -5.38
C GLY A 106 -9.04 18.47 -5.17
N PHE A 107 -8.40 17.95 -6.23
CA PHE A 107 -7.02 17.46 -6.21
C PHE A 107 -6.06 18.41 -6.95
N GLY A 108 -4.80 18.47 -6.52
CA GLY A 108 -3.76 19.27 -7.18
C GLY A 108 -4.15 20.75 -7.34
N ALA A 109 -4.02 21.27 -8.57
CA ALA A 109 -4.37 22.67 -8.90
C ALA A 109 -5.85 23.02 -8.63
N THR A 110 -6.74 22.02 -8.56
CA THR A 110 -8.17 22.21 -8.29
C THR A 110 -8.55 22.10 -6.81
N SER A 111 -7.57 22.09 -5.90
CA SER A 111 -7.76 21.97 -4.44
C SER A 111 -8.59 23.09 -3.80
N HIS A 112 -8.86 24.18 -4.52
CA HIS A 112 -9.77 25.24 -4.10
C HIS A 112 -11.27 24.87 -4.30
N ARG A 113 -11.59 23.88 -5.13
CA ARG A 113 -12.98 23.40 -5.30
C ARG A 113 -13.43 22.59 -4.09
N ARG A 114 -14.73 22.60 -3.79
CA ARG A 114 -15.36 21.90 -2.66
C ARG A 114 -16.52 21.02 -3.13
N THR A 115 -16.77 19.93 -2.41
CA THR A 115 -17.94 19.06 -2.62
C THR A 115 -18.32 18.35 -1.32
N THR A 116 -19.61 18.05 -1.16
CA THR A 116 -20.14 17.15 -0.12
C THR A 116 -20.23 15.70 -0.60
N GLU A 117 -20.16 15.47 -1.92
CA GLU A 117 -20.25 14.15 -2.54
C GLU A 117 -18.90 13.43 -2.48
N THR A 118 -18.46 13.08 -1.26
CA THR A 118 -17.10 12.58 -1.03
C THR A 118 -16.84 11.22 -1.68
N SER A 119 -17.86 10.36 -1.77
CA SER A 119 -17.77 9.03 -2.40
C SER A 119 -17.58 9.16 -3.92
N ASP A 120 -18.42 9.97 -4.57
CA ASP A 120 -18.33 10.25 -6.00
C ASP A 120 -16.98 10.87 -6.37
N LEU A 121 -16.45 11.76 -5.51
CA LEU A 121 -15.13 12.32 -5.68
C LEU A 121 -14.02 11.24 -5.69
N GLN A 122 -14.12 10.22 -4.83
CA GLN A 122 -13.16 9.11 -4.85
C GLN A 122 -13.32 8.24 -6.11
N THR A 123 -14.55 8.00 -6.56
CA THR A 123 -14.83 7.27 -7.81
C THR A 123 -14.23 8.01 -9.01
N GLU A 124 -14.42 9.33 -9.06
CA GLU A 124 -13.88 10.20 -10.10
C GLU A 124 -12.36 10.25 -10.06
N LEU A 125 -11.75 10.28 -8.86
CA LEU A 125 -10.30 10.18 -8.67
C LEU A 125 -9.72 8.96 -9.38
N ILE A 126 -10.29 7.79 -9.13
CA ILE A 126 -9.82 6.57 -9.78
C ILE A 126 -10.07 6.65 -11.30
N ARG A 127 -11.23 7.19 -11.72
CA ARG A 127 -11.57 7.32 -13.15
C ARG A 127 -10.56 8.14 -13.93
N PHE A 128 -10.20 9.34 -13.45
CA PHE A 128 -9.28 10.22 -14.20
C PHE A 128 -7.82 9.77 -14.08
N LEU A 129 -7.43 9.08 -13.00
CA LEU A 129 -6.08 8.53 -12.85
C LEU A 129 -5.82 7.27 -13.69
N ASN A 130 -6.87 6.56 -14.12
CA ASN A 130 -6.80 5.48 -15.10
C ASN A 130 -6.47 5.99 -16.52
N ALA A 131 -5.38 6.72 -16.65
CA ALA A 131 -4.88 7.38 -17.86
C ALA A 131 -3.69 6.64 -18.49
N GLY A 132 -3.29 5.49 -17.94
CA GLY A 132 -2.19 4.69 -18.45
C GLY A 132 -2.54 3.94 -19.72
N VAL A 133 -1.56 3.80 -20.62
CA VAL A 133 -1.69 2.96 -21.82
C VAL A 133 -1.19 1.56 -21.52
N ILE A 134 -2.08 0.57 -21.66
CA ILE A 134 -1.76 -0.84 -21.52
C ILE A 134 -1.85 -1.47 -22.90
N GLY A 135 -0.70 -1.91 -23.42
CA GLY A 135 -0.59 -2.58 -24.71
C GLY A 135 -0.01 -3.98 -24.54
N LYS A 136 0.84 -4.39 -25.48
CA LYS A 136 1.62 -5.63 -25.36
C LYS A 136 2.54 -5.61 -24.14
N GLU A 137 3.10 -4.44 -23.83
CA GLU A 137 3.89 -4.19 -22.64
C GLU A 137 3.02 -3.60 -21.53
N TYR A 138 3.22 -4.12 -20.33
CA TYR A 138 2.62 -3.65 -19.09
C TYR A 138 3.60 -3.94 -17.94
N LEU A 139 3.36 -3.34 -16.78
CA LEU A 139 4.22 -3.57 -15.62
C LEU A 139 4.25 -5.08 -15.28
N PRO A 140 5.44 -5.71 -15.16
CA PRO A 140 5.53 -7.13 -14.87
C PRO A 140 4.71 -7.52 -13.64
N LYS A 141 4.04 -8.68 -13.70
CA LYS A 141 3.18 -9.19 -12.60
C LYS A 141 3.88 -9.18 -11.25
N SER A 142 5.15 -9.57 -11.20
CA SER A 142 5.95 -9.57 -9.97
C SER A 142 6.09 -8.17 -9.37
N TYR A 143 6.25 -7.13 -10.20
CA TYR A 143 6.37 -5.75 -9.76
C TYR A 143 5.02 -5.21 -9.29
N SER A 144 3.94 -5.51 -10.01
CA SER A 144 2.57 -5.19 -9.55
C SER A 144 2.25 -5.85 -8.21
N LYS A 145 2.65 -7.12 -8.01
CA LYS A 145 2.47 -7.84 -6.74
C LYS A 145 3.32 -7.25 -5.62
N ALA A 146 4.55 -6.82 -5.91
CA ALA A 146 5.39 -6.08 -4.97
C ALA A 146 4.75 -4.74 -4.55
N ALA A 147 4.24 -3.97 -5.51
CA ALA A 147 3.56 -2.71 -5.25
C ALA A 147 2.30 -2.90 -4.38
N MET A 148 1.50 -3.95 -4.64
CA MET A 148 0.37 -4.32 -3.78
C MET A 148 0.81 -4.62 -2.34
N LEU A 149 1.88 -5.39 -2.15
CA LEU A 149 2.40 -5.75 -0.82
C LEU A 149 2.90 -4.52 -0.06
N VAL A 150 3.72 -3.68 -0.70
CA VAL A 150 4.26 -2.46 -0.10
C VAL A 150 3.13 -1.48 0.21
N ARG A 151 2.14 -1.34 -0.68
CA ARG A 151 0.96 -0.51 -0.44
C ARG A 151 0.16 -1.02 0.75
N ALA A 152 -0.16 -2.31 0.81
CA ALA A 152 -0.88 -2.88 1.94
C ALA A 152 -0.11 -2.64 3.25
N ASN A 153 1.20 -2.91 3.27
CA ASN A 153 2.03 -2.70 4.45
C ASN A 153 2.04 -1.23 4.90
N THR A 154 2.28 -0.27 3.99
CA THR A 154 2.33 1.16 4.35
C THR A 154 1.00 1.71 4.89
N LEU A 155 -0.13 1.15 4.45
CA LEU A 155 -1.46 1.52 4.96
C LEU A 155 -1.73 1.00 6.39
N MET A 156 -1.02 -0.05 6.82
CA MET A 156 -1.21 -0.67 8.15
C MET A 156 -0.64 0.15 9.31
N GLN A 157 0.04 1.28 9.05
CA GLN A 157 0.52 2.17 10.11
C GLN A 157 -0.62 2.95 10.80
N GLY A 158 -1.83 2.97 10.23
CA GLY A 158 -2.99 3.62 10.84
C GLY A 158 -3.02 5.15 10.68
N TYR A 159 -2.42 5.68 9.63
CA TYR A 159 -2.41 7.12 9.31
C TYR A 159 -3.10 7.46 7.99
N SER A 160 -3.75 6.49 7.35
CA SER A 160 -4.20 6.63 5.96
C SER A 160 -5.71 6.82 5.80
N GLY A 161 -6.50 6.48 6.82
CA GLY A 161 -7.96 6.59 6.79
C GLY A 161 -8.60 5.61 5.79
N ILE A 162 -8.18 4.35 5.83
CA ILE A 162 -8.71 3.28 4.96
C ILE A 162 -9.27 2.13 5.80
N ARG A 163 -10.31 1.48 5.32
CA ARG A 163 -10.88 0.28 5.94
C ARG A 163 -9.96 -0.93 5.88
N TRP A 164 -10.02 -1.76 6.93
CA TRP A 164 -9.23 -2.99 7.05
C TRP A 164 -9.60 -4.01 5.98
N GLU A 165 -10.88 -4.08 5.62
CA GLU A 165 -11.47 -4.99 4.65
C GLU A 165 -10.85 -4.82 3.25
N ILE A 166 -10.39 -3.61 2.91
CA ILE A 166 -9.66 -3.34 1.66
C ILE A 166 -8.26 -4.00 1.71
N LEU A 167 -7.58 -3.93 2.84
CA LEU A 167 -6.27 -4.60 3.03
C LEU A 167 -6.44 -6.12 2.95
N GLU A 168 -7.50 -6.67 3.55
CA GLU A 168 -7.83 -8.09 3.46
C GLU A 168 -8.11 -8.52 2.02
N ALA A 169 -8.83 -7.70 1.26
CA ALA A 169 -9.07 -7.95 -0.17
C ALA A 169 -7.76 -7.96 -0.97
N MET A 170 -6.85 -7.01 -0.72
CA MET A 170 -5.52 -6.99 -1.35
C MET A 170 -4.72 -8.25 -1.01
N ALA A 171 -4.73 -8.68 0.26
CA ALA A 171 -4.06 -9.92 0.68
C ALA A 171 -4.65 -11.16 0.00
N LYS A 172 -6.00 -11.26 -0.08
CA LYS A 172 -6.69 -12.36 -0.79
C LYS A 172 -6.30 -12.41 -2.27
N LEU A 173 -6.26 -11.27 -2.95
CA LEU A 173 -5.85 -11.18 -4.36
C LEU A 173 -4.39 -11.64 -4.56
N MET A 174 -3.46 -11.16 -3.71
CA MET A 174 -2.06 -11.58 -3.76
C MET A 174 -1.91 -13.09 -3.51
N ASN A 175 -2.61 -13.63 -2.52
CA ASN A 175 -2.58 -15.05 -2.15
C ASN A 175 -3.19 -15.98 -3.21
N ARG A 176 -4.09 -15.45 -4.04
CA ARG A 176 -4.64 -16.17 -5.20
C ARG A 176 -3.87 -15.88 -6.49
N ASN A 177 -2.80 -15.09 -6.43
CA ASN A 177 -2.01 -14.66 -7.58
C ASN A 177 -2.85 -13.98 -8.67
N LEU A 178 -3.91 -13.27 -8.26
CA LEU A 178 -4.82 -12.49 -9.09
C LEU A 178 -4.37 -11.03 -9.10
N ILE A 179 -3.39 -10.74 -9.95
CA ILE A 179 -2.68 -9.46 -9.94
C ILE A 179 -3.17 -8.56 -11.09
N PRO A 180 -3.55 -7.30 -10.84
CA PRO A 180 -4.01 -6.39 -11.88
C PRO A 180 -2.90 -6.05 -12.89
N LYS A 181 -3.30 -5.80 -14.14
CA LYS A 181 -2.44 -5.23 -15.18
C LYS A 181 -2.28 -3.74 -14.92
N LEU A 182 -1.04 -3.34 -14.64
CA LEU A 182 -0.67 -1.95 -14.42
C LEU A 182 0.06 -1.41 -15.66
N PRO A 183 -0.12 -0.14 -16.04
CA PRO A 183 0.65 0.48 -17.09
C PRO A 183 2.13 0.54 -16.70
N LEU A 184 3.03 0.30 -17.66
CA LEU A 184 4.48 0.34 -17.43
C LEU A 184 4.99 1.77 -17.16
N ARG A 185 4.30 2.78 -17.69
CA ARG A 185 4.67 4.21 -17.60
C ARG A 185 3.46 5.04 -17.18
N GLY A 186 3.72 6.28 -16.75
CA GLY A 186 2.68 7.24 -16.37
C GLY A 186 2.81 7.83 -14.96
N THR A 187 3.87 7.47 -14.23
CA THR A 187 4.21 8.06 -12.92
C THR A 187 5.53 8.82 -12.98
N ILE A 188 5.64 9.87 -12.17
CA ILE A 188 6.89 10.60 -11.89
C ILE A 188 7.34 10.42 -10.43
N THR A 189 6.58 9.65 -9.63
CA THR A 189 6.92 9.27 -8.25
C THR A 189 7.25 10.46 -7.33
N ALA A 190 6.49 11.55 -7.45
CA ALA A 190 6.68 12.75 -6.60
C ALA A 190 6.04 12.57 -5.22
N SER A 191 4.70 12.52 -5.16
CA SER A 191 3.94 12.27 -3.92
C SER A 191 3.34 10.86 -3.88
N GLY A 192 3.14 10.24 -5.04
CA GLY A 192 2.71 8.86 -5.16
C GLY A 192 2.68 8.38 -6.60
N ASP A 193 2.66 7.06 -6.78
CA ASP A 193 2.57 6.39 -8.06
C ASP A 193 1.11 6.35 -8.55
N LEU A 194 0.52 7.54 -8.68
CA LEU A 194 -0.93 7.77 -8.80
C LEU A 194 -1.57 6.94 -9.92
N VAL A 195 -1.01 7.01 -11.13
CA VAL A 195 -1.55 6.34 -12.32
C VAL A 195 -1.51 4.81 -12.16
N PRO A 196 -0.36 4.14 -11.95
CA PRO A 196 -0.35 2.69 -11.81
C PRO A 196 -1.15 2.20 -10.58
N LEU A 197 -1.08 2.87 -9.43
CA LEU A 197 -1.83 2.46 -8.25
C LEU A 197 -3.35 2.61 -8.43
N SER A 198 -3.82 3.48 -9.33
CA SER A 198 -5.26 3.57 -9.66
C SER A 198 -5.80 2.31 -10.32
N TYR A 199 -4.97 1.47 -10.95
CA TYR A 199 -5.41 0.18 -11.51
C TYR A 199 -5.62 -0.88 -10.42
N ILE A 200 -4.88 -0.81 -9.30
CA ILE A 200 -5.16 -1.62 -8.11
C ILE A 200 -6.49 -1.19 -7.50
N ALA A 201 -6.69 0.12 -7.31
CA ALA A 201 -7.96 0.67 -6.85
C ALA A 201 -9.11 0.29 -7.80
N GLY A 202 -8.89 0.37 -9.11
CA GLY A 202 -9.86 0.01 -10.14
C GLY A 202 -10.27 -1.46 -10.13
N LEU A 203 -9.36 -2.37 -9.75
CA LEU A 203 -9.71 -3.77 -9.49
C LEU A 203 -10.61 -3.88 -8.25
N LEU A 204 -10.23 -3.25 -7.14
CA LEU A 204 -11.00 -3.28 -5.89
C LEU A 204 -12.41 -2.69 -6.06
N THR A 205 -12.57 -1.66 -6.89
CA THR A 205 -13.86 -1.01 -7.18
C THR A 205 -14.57 -1.60 -8.40
N GLY A 206 -14.06 -2.67 -9.00
CA GLY A 206 -14.75 -3.38 -10.08
C GLY A 206 -14.92 -2.57 -11.37
N ARG A 207 -13.99 -1.65 -11.67
CA ARG A 207 -14.03 -0.87 -12.91
C ARG A 207 -14.03 -1.78 -14.13
N GLN A 208 -14.86 -1.46 -15.12
CA GLN A 208 -15.04 -2.27 -16.33
C GLN A 208 -13.75 -2.46 -17.14
N ASN A 209 -12.83 -1.50 -17.08
CA ASN A 209 -11.53 -1.59 -17.77
C ASN A 209 -10.46 -2.35 -16.97
N SER A 210 -10.78 -2.85 -15.77
CA SER A 210 -9.83 -3.57 -14.92
C SER A 210 -9.62 -4.99 -15.45
N LYS A 211 -8.35 -5.35 -15.68
CA LYS A 211 -7.91 -6.66 -16.16
C LYS A 211 -6.88 -7.24 -15.20
N VAL A 212 -6.96 -8.55 -14.99
CA VAL A 212 -6.10 -9.31 -14.08
C VAL A 212 -5.43 -10.45 -14.84
N VAL A 213 -4.16 -10.70 -14.55
CA VAL A 213 -3.41 -11.84 -15.11
C VAL A 213 -3.39 -12.96 -14.10
N THR A 214 -3.84 -14.15 -14.50
CA THR A 214 -3.80 -15.36 -13.65
C THR A 214 -2.40 -15.97 -13.64
N ILE A 215 -2.17 -16.98 -12.79
CA ILE A 215 -0.92 -17.75 -12.81
C ILE A 215 -0.65 -18.46 -14.14
N ASN A 216 -1.72 -18.80 -14.88
CA ASN A 216 -1.63 -19.43 -16.20
C ASN A 216 -1.37 -18.44 -17.34
N GLY A 217 -1.25 -17.14 -17.03
CA GLY A 217 -1.06 -16.08 -18.03
C GLY A 217 -2.35 -15.63 -18.74
N GLU A 218 -3.50 -16.11 -18.31
CA GLU A 218 -4.81 -15.71 -18.86
C GLU A 218 -5.23 -14.33 -18.32
N ASP A 219 -5.78 -13.50 -19.22
CA ASP A 219 -6.44 -12.24 -18.86
C ASP A 219 -7.90 -12.52 -18.44
N ILE A 220 -8.29 -12.06 -17.26
CA ILE A 220 -9.68 -12.07 -16.77
C ILE A 220 -10.15 -10.68 -16.35
N ASP A 221 -11.46 -10.49 -16.30
CA ASP A 221 -12.07 -9.25 -15.82
C ASP A 221 -11.93 -9.08 -14.31
N GLY A 222 -11.87 -7.83 -13.85
CA GLY A 222 -11.74 -7.51 -12.42
C GLY A 222 -12.83 -8.13 -11.55
N ILE A 223 -14.09 -8.13 -12.00
CA ILE A 223 -15.22 -8.74 -11.25
C ILE A 223 -15.02 -10.25 -11.05
N GLU A 224 -14.58 -10.93 -12.10
CA GLU A 224 -14.28 -12.37 -12.03
C GLU A 224 -13.09 -12.64 -11.11
N ALA A 225 -12.07 -11.78 -11.13
CA ALA A 225 -10.94 -11.87 -10.20
C ALA A 225 -11.38 -11.70 -8.73
N LEU A 226 -12.23 -10.72 -8.41
CA LEU A 226 -12.78 -10.55 -7.06
C LEU A 226 -13.55 -11.79 -6.60
N LYS A 227 -14.37 -12.36 -7.47
CA LYS A 227 -15.11 -13.61 -7.21
C LYS A 227 -14.17 -14.78 -6.94
N ARG A 228 -13.16 -15.00 -7.78
CA ARG A 228 -12.13 -16.06 -7.59
C ARG A 228 -11.31 -15.86 -6.30
N ALA A 229 -11.15 -14.61 -5.86
CA ALA A 229 -10.49 -14.28 -4.60
C ALA A 229 -11.37 -14.50 -3.35
N GLY A 230 -12.67 -14.81 -3.52
CA GLY A 230 -13.61 -14.90 -2.40
C GLY A 230 -13.92 -13.53 -1.78
N ILE A 231 -13.97 -12.49 -2.62
CA ILE A 231 -14.38 -11.14 -2.24
C ILE A 231 -15.83 -10.96 -2.69
N GLY A 232 -16.72 -10.58 -1.77
CA GLY A 232 -18.17 -10.60 -1.99
C GLY A 232 -18.68 -9.65 -3.08
N GLY A 233 -17.89 -8.62 -3.41
CA GLY A 233 -18.17 -7.70 -4.50
C GLY A 233 -17.17 -6.55 -4.55
N PRO A 234 -17.32 -5.64 -5.52
CA PRO A 234 -16.55 -4.41 -5.58
C PRO A 234 -16.76 -3.53 -4.35
N PHE A 235 -15.72 -2.80 -3.96
CA PHE A 235 -15.80 -1.80 -2.91
C PHE A 235 -16.33 -0.48 -3.45
N GLU A 236 -17.31 0.10 -2.77
CA GLU A 236 -17.58 1.54 -2.86
C GLU A 236 -16.62 2.27 -1.94
N LEU A 237 -15.79 3.16 -2.50
CA LEU A 237 -14.76 3.86 -1.74
C LEU A 237 -15.39 4.95 -0.88
N GLN A 238 -15.13 4.89 0.41
CA GLN A 238 -15.45 5.96 1.33
C GLN A 238 -14.47 7.11 1.16
N ALA A 239 -14.85 8.25 1.72
CA ALA A 239 -14.02 9.44 1.73
C ALA A 239 -12.59 9.11 2.20
N LYS A 240 -11.59 9.71 1.54
CA LYS A 240 -10.13 9.47 1.73
C LYS A 240 -9.60 8.13 1.20
N GLU A 241 -10.41 7.10 0.99
CA GLU A 241 -9.93 5.75 0.62
C GLU A 241 -9.33 5.68 -0.78
N GLY A 242 -9.91 6.40 -1.76
CA GLY A 242 -9.34 6.49 -3.10
C GLY A 242 -7.94 7.10 -3.06
N LEU A 243 -7.80 8.22 -2.35
CA LEU A 243 -6.50 8.85 -2.14
C LEU A 243 -5.55 7.95 -1.33
N ALA A 244 -6.05 7.21 -0.35
CA ALA A 244 -5.27 6.23 0.38
C ALA A 244 -4.81 5.07 -0.50
N LEU A 245 -5.49 4.70 -1.58
CA LEU A 245 -4.99 3.65 -2.47
C LEU A 245 -3.91 4.17 -3.43
N VAL A 246 -4.08 5.38 -3.98
CA VAL A 246 -3.22 5.88 -5.06
C VAL A 246 -2.04 6.73 -4.60
N ASN A 247 -2.10 7.32 -3.41
CA ASN A 247 -1.07 8.25 -2.92
C ASN A 247 -0.01 7.51 -2.09
N GLY A 248 1.00 6.96 -2.75
CA GLY A 248 2.26 6.57 -2.14
C GLY A 248 3.28 6.02 -3.13
N THR A 249 4.50 5.86 -2.65
CA THR A 249 5.67 5.38 -3.42
C THR A 249 5.82 3.87 -3.22
N CYS A 250 5.16 3.06 -4.04
CA CYS A 250 4.96 1.63 -3.79
C CYS A 250 5.19 0.78 -5.04
#